data_AF-A0A845PPS0-F1
#
_entry.id   AF-A0A845PPS0-F1
#
_cell.length_a   1.000
_cell.length_b   1.000
_cell.length_c   1.000
_cell.angle_alpha   90.00
_cell.angle_beta   90.00
_cell.angle_gamma   90.00
#
_symmetry.space_group_name_H-M   'P 1'
#
loop_
_entity.id
_entity.type
_entity.pdbx_description
1 polymer ?
#
loop_
_entity_poly.entity_id
_entity_poly.type
_entity_poly.pdbx_seq_one_letter_code
_entity_poly.pdbx_strand_id
1 'polypeptide(L)'
;LEAKSAQDGVVLTESQLSALEGAKEEKKTHGEIETHHPGYLGFQDTYYVGNIKGVGHIYQQTFIDTYSKVVLAKLYDRKNALIAD
;
A
#
# COMPACT_ATOMS: atom_id res chain seq x y z
N LEU A 1 -24.15 -6.54 10.08
CA LEU A 1 -24.81 -5.73 11.12
C LEU A 1 -24.87 -4.26 10.74
N GLU A 2 -23.76 -3.63 10.34
CA GLU A 2 -23.73 -2.20 9.94
C GLU A 2 -24.77 -1.84 8.88
N ALA A 3 -24.89 -2.64 7.82
CA ALA A 3 -25.88 -2.43 6.76
C ALA A 3 -27.34 -2.56 7.25
N LYS A 4 -27.58 -3.35 8.31
CA LYS A 4 -28.91 -3.47 8.94
C LYS A 4 -29.18 -2.32 9.91
N SER A 5 -28.22 -1.89 10.73
CA SER A 5 -28.37 -0.71 11.60
C SER A 5 -28.64 0.57 10.81
N ALA A 6 -28.01 0.73 9.65
CA ALA A 6 -28.21 1.88 8.77
C ALA A 6 -29.56 1.87 8.04
N GLN A 7 -30.14 0.69 7.76
CA GLN A 7 -31.47 0.56 7.13
C GLN A 7 -32.61 0.68 8.14
N ASP A 8 -32.46 0.09 9.32
CA ASP A 8 -33.55 -0.07 10.29
C ASP A 8 -33.51 0.97 11.44
N GLY A 9 -32.56 1.91 11.41
CA GLY A 9 -32.44 2.98 12.43
C GLY A 9 -32.10 2.46 13.83
N VAL A 10 -31.48 1.29 13.94
CA VAL A 10 -31.20 0.63 15.21
C VAL A 10 -30.03 1.32 15.91
N VAL A 11 -30.30 1.92 17.08
CA VAL A 11 -29.29 2.47 17.98
C VAL A 11 -28.49 1.31 18.59
N LEU A 12 -27.19 1.29 18.35
CA LEU A 12 -26.28 0.28 18.89
C LEU A 12 -25.87 0.63 20.32
N THR A 13 -25.71 -0.38 21.17
CA THR A 13 -25.10 -0.21 22.49
C THR A 13 -23.58 -0.04 22.35
N GLU A 14 -22.92 0.56 23.34
CA GLU A 14 -21.46 0.75 23.36
C GLU A 14 -20.69 -0.58 23.15
N SER A 15 -21.20 -1.67 23.74
CA SER A 15 -20.65 -3.02 23.57
C SER A 15 -20.74 -3.54 22.13
N GLN A 16 -21.81 -3.20 21.40
CA GLN A 16 -21.99 -3.60 20.00
C GLN A 16 -21.12 -2.76 19.07
N LEU A 17 -20.92 -1.48 19.39
CA LEU A 17 -20.01 -0.61 18.66
C LEU A 17 -18.56 -1.09 18.81
N SER A 18 -18.13 -1.39 20.04
CA SER A 18 -16.80 -1.95 20.31
C SER A 18 -16.56 -3.28 19.60
N ALA A 19 -17.56 -4.17 19.55
CA ALA A 19 -17.46 -5.43 18.82
C ALA A 19 -17.34 -5.22 17.29
N LEU A 20 -18.01 -4.20 16.74
CA LEU A 20 -17.89 -3.84 15.32
C LEU A 20 -16.53 -3.24 14.98
N GLU A 21 -15.98 -2.41 15.88
CA GLU A 21 -14.63 -1.85 15.75
C GLU A 21 -13.56 -2.94 15.79
N GLY A 22 -13.64 -3.86 16.76
CA GLY A 22 -12.75 -5.02 16.84
C GLY A 22 -12.84 -5.91 15.60
N ALA A 23 -14.05 -6.22 15.13
CA ALA A 23 -14.25 -7.00 13.91
C ALA A 23 -13.76 -6.27 12.65
N LYS A 24 -13.70 -4.94 12.64
CA LYS A 24 -13.10 -4.15 11.56
C LYS A 24 -11.57 -4.22 11.57
N GLU A 25 -10.95 -4.17 12.74
CA GLU A 25 -9.50 -4.33 12.87
C GLU A 25 -9.04 -5.75 12.52
N GLU A 26 -9.74 -6.77 12.99
CA GLU A 26 -9.47 -8.18 12.61
C GLU A 26 -9.60 -8.40 11.11
N LYS A 27 -10.54 -7.73 10.45
CA LYS A 27 -10.68 -7.79 8.98
C LYS A 27 -9.59 -7.04 8.24
N LYS A 28 -8.96 -6.01 8.84
CA LYS A 28 -7.80 -5.33 8.25
C LYS A 28 -6.57 -6.23 8.27
N THR A 29 -6.35 -6.93 9.38
CA THR A 29 -5.20 -7.85 9.52
C THR A 29 -5.38 -9.13 8.71
N HIS A 30 -6.63 -9.58 8.47
CA HIS A 30 -6.95 -10.72 7.63
C HIS A 30 -6.72 -10.43 6.14
N GLY A 31 -5.45 -10.37 5.74
CA GLY A 31 -5.03 -10.09 4.36
C GLY A 31 -3.67 -9.41 4.26
N GLU A 32 -3.11 -8.94 5.38
CA GLU A 32 -1.74 -8.45 5.40
C GLU A 32 -0.76 -9.63 5.28
N ILE A 33 0.17 -9.54 4.34
CA ILE A 33 1.23 -10.54 4.21
C ILE A 33 2.21 -10.33 5.36
N GLU A 34 2.32 -11.33 6.23
CA GLU A 34 3.34 -11.32 7.28
C GLU A 34 4.74 -11.44 6.68
N THR A 35 5.67 -10.66 7.24
CA THR A 35 7.07 -10.62 6.82
C THR A 35 7.91 -10.89 8.06
N HIS A 36 8.89 -11.80 7.97
CA HIS A 36 9.55 -12.32 9.16
C HIS A 36 10.95 -11.74 9.42
N HIS A 37 11.60 -11.18 8.40
CA HIS A 37 12.92 -10.55 8.51
C HIS A 37 13.18 -9.63 7.31
N PRO A 38 14.21 -8.74 7.37
CA PRO A 38 14.60 -7.94 6.22
C PRO A 38 14.94 -8.83 5.01
N GLY A 39 14.56 -8.39 3.82
CA GLY A 39 14.76 -9.11 2.56
C GLY A 39 13.74 -10.22 2.27
N TYR A 40 12.75 -10.45 3.15
CA TYR A 40 11.76 -11.51 2.97
C TYR A 40 10.81 -11.27 1.80
N LEU A 41 10.28 -10.04 1.69
CA LEU A 41 9.38 -9.61 0.63
C LEU A 41 9.62 -8.13 0.35
N GLY A 42 9.48 -7.75 -0.91
CA GLY A 42 9.51 -6.35 -1.30
C GLY A 42 8.47 -6.04 -2.36
N PHE A 43 8.03 -4.79 -2.38
CA PHE A 43 7.19 -4.25 -3.44
C PHE A 43 8.03 -3.39 -4.37
N GLN A 44 7.79 -3.54 -5.67
CA GLN A 44 8.44 -2.73 -6.69
C GLN A 44 7.41 -2.16 -7.64
N ASP A 45 7.52 -0.86 -7.91
CA ASP A 45 6.69 -0.18 -8.89
C ASP A 45 7.46 0.92 -9.63
N THR A 46 6.95 1.33 -10.79
CA THR A 46 7.52 2.38 -11.63
C THR A 46 6.47 3.46 -11.91
N TYR A 47 6.75 4.68 -11.46
CA TYR A 47 5.87 5.84 -11.61
C TYR A 47 6.46 6.87 -12.57
N TYR A 48 5.61 7.49 -13.38
CA TYR A 48 5.99 8.67 -14.16
C TYR A 48 6.07 9.88 -13.22
N VAL A 49 7.21 10.58 -13.22
CA VAL A 49 7.46 11.74 -12.35
C VAL A 49 7.21 13.05 -13.09
N GLY A 50 7.58 13.13 -14.37
CA GLY A 50 7.42 14.36 -15.15
C GLY A 50 8.34 14.42 -16.37
N ASN A 51 8.46 15.59 -16.98
CA ASN A 51 9.37 15.84 -18.10
C ASN A 51 10.31 17.00 -17.75
N ILE A 52 11.60 16.81 -18.00
CA ILE A 52 12.62 17.84 -17.83
C ILE A 52 13.12 18.26 -19.22
N LYS A 53 13.03 19.55 -19.53
CA LYS A 53 13.51 20.10 -20.81
C LYS A 53 14.98 19.75 -21.02
N GLY A 54 15.30 19.14 -22.15
CA GLY A 54 16.66 18.71 -22.51
C GLY A 54 17.07 17.33 -21.99
N VAL A 55 16.28 16.71 -21.11
CA VAL A 55 16.50 15.32 -20.63
C VAL A 55 15.40 14.40 -21.17
N GLY A 56 14.14 14.83 -21.11
CA GLY A 56 13.00 14.03 -21.53
C GLY A 56 12.11 13.62 -20.36
N HIS A 57 11.37 12.52 -20.54
CA HIS A 57 10.51 11.95 -19.51
C HIS A 57 11.34 11.36 -18.38
N ILE A 58 10.87 11.49 -17.14
CA ILE A 58 11.50 10.92 -15.95
C ILE A 58 10.52 9.94 -15.33
N TYR A 59 11.01 8.73 -15.09
CA TYR A 59 10.33 7.65 -14.40
C TYR A 59 11.09 7.27 -13.15
N GLN A 60 10.41 7.10 -12.02
CA GLN A 60 10.99 6.62 -10.78
C GLN A 60 10.59 5.16 -10.58
N GLN A 61 11.59 4.28 -10.53
CA GLN A 61 11.42 2.94 -10.01
C GLN A 61 11.67 2.97 -8.51
N THR A 62 10.72 2.46 -7.73
CA THR A 62 10.83 2.37 -6.28
C THR A 62 10.75 0.92 -5.87
N PHE A 63 11.66 0.51 -4.99
CA PHE A 63 11.61 -0.77 -4.28
C PHE A 63 11.48 -0.50 -2.78
N ILE A 64 10.59 -1.23 -2.11
CA ILE A 64 10.35 -1.13 -0.66
C ILE A 64 10.43 -2.52 -0.06
N ASP A 65 11.31 -2.71 0.93
CA ASP A 65 11.32 -3.91 1.75
C ASP A 65 10.15 -3.87 2.75
N THR A 66 9.28 -4.88 2.73
CA THR A 66 8.03 -4.84 3.49
C THR A 66 8.21 -5.09 4.99
N TYR A 67 9.36 -5.61 5.41
CA TYR A 67 9.69 -5.80 6.83
C TYR A 67 10.38 -4.56 7.42
N SER A 68 11.56 -4.24 6.91
CA SER A 68 12.44 -3.17 7.41
C SER A 68 12.00 -1.77 7.01
N LYS A 69 11.06 -1.66 6.05
CA LYS A 69 10.58 -0.40 5.46
C LYS A 69 11.69 0.44 4.81
N VAL A 70 12.82 -0.17 4.47
CA VAL A 70 13.89 0.47 3.71
C VAL A 70 13.44 0.65 2.27
N VAL A 71 13.70 1.83 1.71
CA VAL A 71 13.28 2.24 0.36
C VAL A 71 14.48 2.55 -0.52
N LEU A 72 14.45 2.06 -1.75
CA LEU A 72 15.39 2.39 -2.81
C LEU A 72 14.63 3.04 -3.96
N ALA A 73 15.11 4.18 -4.45
CA ALA A 73 14.55 4.87 -5.61
C ALA A 73 15.61 5.11 -6.67
N LYS A 74 15.28 4.82 -7.93
CA LYS A 74 16.12 5.10 -9.10
C LYS A 74 15.31 5.87 -10.13
N LEU A 75 15.92 6.87 -10.75
CA LEU A 75 15.32 7.64 -11.84
C LEU A 75 15.86 7.17 -13.18
N TYR A 76 14.97 7.05 -14.16
CA TYR A 76 15.26 6.67 -15.52
C TYR A 76 14.60 7.63 -16.51
N ASP A 77 15.18 7.78 -17.68
CA ASP A 77 14.64 8.55 -18.80
C ASP A 77 13.59 7.78 -19.62
N ARG A 78 13.36 6.51 -19.27
CA ARG A 78 12.42 5.58 -19.93
C ARG A 78 11.71 4.69 -18.92
N LYS A 79 10.50 4.25 -19.27
CA LYS A 79 9.65 3.45 -18.37
C LYS A 79 10.20 2.05 -18.08
N ASN A 80 10.88 1.42 -19.06
CA ASN A 80 11.45 0.09 -18.89
C ASN A 80 12.96 0.20 -18.65
N ALA A 81 13.40 -0.15 -17.44
CA ALA A 81 14.80 -0.05 -17.01
C ALA A 81 15.71 -1.20 -17.53
N LEU A 82 15.17 -2.18 -18.27
CA LEU A 82 15.89 -3.39 -18.69
C LEU A 82 17.09 -3.16 -19.64
N ILE A 83 17.27 -1.94 -20.15
CA ILE A 83 18.29 -1.62 -21.16
C ILE A 83 19.00 -0.31 -20.77
N ALA A 84 19.32 -0.05 -19.50
CA ALA A 84 20.20 1.07 -19.18
C ALA A 84 21.65 0.71 -19.60
N ASP A 85 22.08 1.22 -20.76
CA ASP A 85 23.47 1.18 -21.25
C ASP A 85 24.40 2.04 -20.37
#